data_AF-A0A359LUY3-F1
#
_entry.id   AF-A0A359LUY3-F1
#
_cell.length_a   1.000
_cell.length_b   1.000
_cell.length_c   1.000
_cell.angle_alpha   90.00
_cell.angle_beta   90.00
_cell.angle_gamma   90.00
#
_symmetry.space_group_name_H-M   'P 1'
#
loop_
_entity.id
_entity.type
_entity.pdbx_description
1 polymer ?
#
loop_
_entity_poly.entity_id
_entity_poly.type
_entity_poly.pdbx_seq_one_letter_code
_entity_poly.pdbx_strand_id
1 'polypeptide(L)'
;MALRPLALFLLAYSVAAAQGDVQFQGSLRTRFEGWDWFGAAEGSRYAYSGSILRFGLAQQRQAYDWQLEFAAPLLLGLPDDALAAAPRLQLGLGGNYFAANDRHRNAAMIFPKQAFIRFKKVLGDTSTLRLGRFEFNDGTEVTPKDATLAALKRDRVAQRLIGAFAWTHVGRSFDGLHFAHQRGNVTYTFVGARPTRGVFQVYGWGQLDVA
;
A
#
# COMPACT_ATOMS: atom_id res chain seq x y z
N MET A 1 -28.62 -11.70 -13.72
CA MET A 1 -27.51 -10.97 -13.05
C MET A 1 -26.29 -11.08 -13.95
N ALA A 2 -26.16 -10.17 -14.91
CA ALA A 2 -25.09 -10.24 -15.90
C ALA A 2 -23.83 -9.59 -15.32
N LEU A 3 -22.76 -10.38 -15.14
CA LEU A 3 -21.42 -9.85 -14.93
C LEU A 3 -21.07 -9.00 -16.15
N ARG A 4 -21.10 -7.67 -16.02
CA ARG A 4 -20.68 -6.75 -17.08
C ARG A 4 -19.19 -6.46 -16.90
N PRO A 5 -18.41 -6.39 -17.99
CA PRO A 5 -16.95 -6.46 -17.93
C PRO A 5 -16.36 -5.23 -17.24
N LEU A 6 -15.75 -5.45 -16.08
CA LEU A 6 -14.79 -4.54 -15.47
C LEU A 6 -13.54 -4.51 -16.37
N ALA A 7 -13.31 -3.41 -17.08
CA ALA A 7 -12.07 -3.25 -17.83
C ALA A 7 -10.99 -2.73 -16.88
N LEU A 8 -10.06 -3.61 -16.50
CA LEU A 8 -8.87 -3.27 -15.74
C LEU A 8 -7.65 -3.48 -16.65
N PHE A 9 -7.00 -2.40 -17.05
CA PHE A 9 -5.72 -2.47 -17.74
C PHE A 9 -4.61 -2.09 -16.77
N LEU A 10 -3.71 -3.04 -16.47
CA LEU A 10 -2.56 -2.84 -15.60
C LEU A 10 -1.29 -2.80 -16.46
N LEU A 11 -0.52 -1.73 -16.30
CA LEU A 11 0.83 -1.61 -16.86
C LEU A 11 1.79 -1.39 -15.69
N ALA A 12 2.86 -2.19 -15.62
CA ALA A 12 3.86 -2.09 -14.56
C ALA A 12 5.26 -2.11 -15.16
N TYR A 13 6.06 -1.10 -14.83
CA TYR A 13 7.48 -1.04 -15.14
C TYR A 13 8.27 -0.95 -13.85
N SER A 14 9.42 -1.61 -13.80
CA SER A 14 10.35 -1.53 -12.68
C SER A 14 11.77 -1.50 -13.18
N VAL A 15 12.59 -0.62 -12.62
CA VAL A 15 14.02 -0.51 -12.89
C VAL A 15 14.75 -0.58 -11.57
N ALA A 16 15.86 -1.31 -11.53
CA ALA A 16 16.77 -1.33 -10.41
C ALA A 16 18.19 -1.06 -10.94
N ALA A 17 18.94 -0.26 -10.19
CA ALA A 17 20.36 0.01 -10.43
C ALA A 17 21.09 -0.04 -9.09
N ALA A 18 22.41 -0.26 -9.11
CA ALA A 18 23.22 -0.22 -7.91
C ALA A 18 24.47 0.61 -8.17
N GLN A 19 24.87 1.40 -7.18
CA GLN A 19 26.13 2.13 -7.17
C GLN A 19 26.84 1.86 -5.84
N GLY A 20 27.89 1.04 -5.90
CA GLY A 20 28.50 0.46 -4.71
C GLY A 20 27.48 -0.39 -3.93
N ASP A 21 27.37 -0.15 -2.62
CA ASP A 21 26.44 -0.86 -1.74
C ASP A 21 25.00 -0.29 -1.77
N VAL A 22 24.80 0.85 -2.45
CA VAL A 22 23.50 1.52 -2.49
C VAL A 22 22.71 1.06 -3.72
N GLN A 23 21.52 0.53 -3.47
CA GLN A 23 20.56 0.10 -4.47
C GLN A 23 19.54 1.21 -4.71
N PHE A 24 19.28 1.48 -5.98
CA PHE A 24 18.26 2.38 -6.49
C PHE A 24 17.15 1.53 -7.09
N GLN A 25 15.91 1.80 -6.71
CA GLN A 25 14.74 1.14 -7.26
C GLN A 25 13.71 2.17 -7.72
N GLY A 26 13.11 1.93 -8.87
CA GLY A 26 11.99 2.70 -9.40
C GLY A 26 10.91 1.76 -9.90
N SER A 27 9.65 2.06 -9.64
CA SER A 27 8.52 1.36 -10.26
C SER A 27 7.40 2.33 -10.62
N LEU A 28 6.84 2.14 -11.80
CA LEU A 28 5.63 2.83 -12.24
C LEU A 28 4.54 1.79 -12.45
N ARG A 29 3.43 1.95 -11.76
CA ARG A 29 2.24 1.13 -11.95
C ARG A 29 1.09 2.02 -12.40
N THR A 30 0.53 1.75 -13.56
CA THR A 30 -0.65 2.44 -14.11
C THR A 30 -1.80 1.46 -14.22
N ARG A 31 -2.99 1.91 -13.84
CA ARG A 31 -4.24 1.17 -13.90
C ARG A 31 -5.35 2.05 -14.47
N PHE A 32 -5.93 1.62 -15.57
CA PHE A 32 -7.19 2.18 -16.06
C PHE A 32 -8.34 1.35 -15.52
N GLU A 33 -9.30 2.01 -14.90
CA GLU A 33 -10.40 1.37 -14.19
C GLU A 33 -11.73 1.89 -14.72
N GLY A 34 -12.47 1.02 -15.41
CA GLY A 34 -13.87 1.23 -15.76
C GLY A 34 -14.78 0.58 -14.72
N TRP A 35 -15.73 1.34 -14.18
CA TRP A 35 -16.68 0.91 -13.15
C TRP A 35 -18.12 1.02 -13.65
N ASP A 36 -18.96 0.09 -13.18
CA ASP A 36 -20.42 0.11 -13.31
C ASP A 36 -20.98 -0.38 -11.98
N TRP A 37 -21.24 0.56 -11.06
CA TRP A 37 -21.71 0.25 -9.71
C TRP A 37 -23.11 -0.36 -9.72
N PHE A 38 -23.37 -1.30 -8.83
CA PHE A 38 -24.62 -2.05 -8.83
C PHE A 38 -25.84 -1.14 -8.60
N GLY A 39 -26.84 -1.28 -9.48
CA GLY A 39 -28.07 -0.47 -9.49
C GLY A 39 -28.03 0.65 -10.54
N ALA A 40 -29.19 1.04 -11.05
CA ALA A 40 -29.33 2.07 -12.10
C ALA A 40 -29.28 3.51 -11.52
N ALA A 41 -28.33 3.78 -10.64
CA ALA A 41 -28.14 5.13 -10.07
C ALA A 41 -27.34 6.01 -11.05
N GLU A 42 -27.66 7.30 -11.13
CA GLU A 42 -26.79 8.28 -11.81
C GLU A 42 -25.38 8.27 -11.17
N GLY A 43 -24.35 8.47 -11.99
CA GLY A 43 -22.95 8.39 -11.55
C GLY A 43 -22.45 6.97 -11.22
N SER A 44 -23.21 5.91 -11.53
CA SER A 44 -22.77 4.52 -11.31
C SER A 44 -21.69 4.06 -12.28
N ARG A 45 -21.65 4.65 -13.49
CA ARG A 45 -20.74 4.25 -14.56
C ARG A 45 -19.72 5.34 -14.85
N TYR A 46 -18.45 5.01 -14.68
CA TYR A 46 -17.36 5.94 -14.90
C TYR A 46 -16.07 5.20 -15.27
N ALA A 47 -15.07 5.95 -15.74
CA ALA A 47 -13.72 5.44 -15.92
C ALA A 47 -12.72 6.46 -15.39
N TYR A 48 -11.65 5.99 -14.77
CA TYR A 48 -10.56 6.83 -14.29
C TYR A 48 -9.21 6.13 -14.47
N SER A 49 -8.14 6.90 -14.41
CA SER A 49 -6.77 6.40 -14.44
C SER A 49 -6.11 6.62 -13.09
N GLY A 50 -5.53 5.56 -12.53
CA GLY A 50 -4.73 5.59 -11.32
C GLY A 50 -3.32 5.11 -11.61
N SER A 51 -2.34 5.98 -11.41
CA SER A 51 -0.92 5.64 -11.50
C SER A 51 -0.24 5.84 -10.16
N ILE A 52 0.78 5.05 -9.88
CA ILE A 52 1.68 5.27 -8.75
C ILE A 52 3.12 5.10 -9.24
N LEU A 53 3.90 6.16 -9.08
CA LEU A 53 5.35 6.13 -9.24
C LEU A 53 5.97 5.91 -7.86
N ARG A 54 6.78 4.88 -7.68
CA ARG A 54 7.60 4.66 -6.49
C ARG A 54 9.05 4.76 -6.89
N PHE A 55 9.86 5.39 -6.06
CA PHE A 55 11.30 5.38 -6.22
C PHE A 55 11.96 5.36 -4.85
N GLY A 56 13.09 4.67 -4.74
CA GLY A 56 13.73 4.49 -3.46
C GLY A 56 15.19 4.11 -3.55
N LEU A 57 15.82 4.26 -2.39
CA LEU A 57 17.20 3.95 -2.10
C LEU A 57 17.20 2.94 -0.97
N ALA A 58 18.04 1.93 -1.07
CA ALA A 58 18.26 0.98 0.00
C ALA A 58 19.75 0.65 0.09
N GLN A 59 20.22 0.40 1.30
CA GLN A 59 21.56 -0.15 1.51
C GLN A 59 21.48 -1.25 2.54
N GLN A 60 22.09 -2.39 2.21
CA GLN A 60 22.14 -3.53 3.08
C GLN A 60 23.55 -3.72 3.64
N ARG A 61 23.70 -3.66 4.96
CA ARG A 61 24.95 -4.04 5.64
C ARG A 61 24.72 -5.26 6.55
N GLN A 62 25.81 -5.73 7.17
CA GLN A 62 25.78 -6.91 8.05
C GLN A 62 25.01 -6.65 9.35
N ALA A 63 25.21 -5.49 9.98
CA ALA A 63 24.59 -5.15 11.28
C ALA A 63 23.28 -4.36 11.14
N TYR A 64 23.10 -3.61 10.04
CA TYR A 64 21.90 -2.82 9.79
C TYR A 64 21.62 -2.69 8.30
N ASP A 65 20.40 -2.31 7.96
CA ASP A 65 20.02 -1.88 6.64
C ASP A 65 19.06 -0.69 6.75
N TRP A 66 19.01 0.12 5.71
CA TRP A 66 18.10 1.24 5.64
C TRP A 66 17.42 1.28 4.28
N GLN A 67 16.21 1.81 4.26
CA GLN A 67 15.43 2.03 3.05
C GLN A 67 14.71 3.37 3.14
N LEU A 68 14.83 4.15 2.08
CA LEU A 68 14.12 5.39 1.85
C LEU A 68 13.39 5.28 0.51
N GLU A 69 12.07 5.34 0.53
CA GLU A 69 11.23 5.22 -0.64
C GLU A 69 10.14 6.28 -0.62
N PHE A 70 9.97 6.94 -1.75
CA PHE A 70 8.91 7.90 -2.02
C PHE A 70 7.90 7.29 -2.98
N ALA A 71 6.63 7.69 -2.80
CA ALA A 71 5.56 7.38 -3.71
C ALA A 71 4.89 8.67 -4.19
N ALA A 72 4.55 8.71 -5.46
CA ALA A 72 3.75 9.75 -6.10
C ALA A 72 2.57 9.08 -6.81
N PRO A 73 1.42 8.88 -6.12
CA PRO A 73 0.16 8.57 -6.78
C PRO A 73 -0.30 9.73 -7.66
N LEU A 74 -0.85 9.38 -8.82
CA LEU A 74 -1.54 10.26 -9.75
C LEU A 74 -2.90 9.64 -10.06
N LEU A 75 -3.96 10.30 -9.64
CA LEU A 75 -5.34 9.95 -9.96
C LEU A 75 -5.83 10.97 -10.97
N LEU A 76 -6.29 10.51 -12.12
CA LEU A 76 -6.75 11.35 -13.22
C LEU A 76 -8.16 10.94 -13.66
N GLY A 77 -9.01 11.94 -13.88
CA GLY A 77 -10.37 11.73 -14.36
C GLY A 77 -11.28 11.03 -13.36
N LEU A 78 -11.11 11.25 -12.06
CA LEU A 78 -12.04 10.75 -11.04
C LEU A 78 -13.47 11.26 -11.32
N PRO A 79 -14.50 10.45 -11.02
CA PRO A 79 -15.89 10.82 -11.23
C PRO A 79 -16.32 11.88 -10.20
N ASP A 80 -16.93 12.97 -10.67
CA ASP A 80 -17.51 14.02 -9.84
C ASP A 80 -18.99 13.78 -9.49
N ASP A 81 -19.62 12.82 -10.15
CA ASP A 81 -21.02 12.42 -10.01
C ASP A 81 -21.22 11.10 -9.23
N ALA A 82 -20.14 10.38 -8.89
CA ALA A 82 -20.18 9.12 -8.14
C ALA A 82 -20.40 9.30 -6.61
N LEU A 83 -21.09 10.37 -6.20
CA LEU A 83 -21.48 10.68 -4.83
C LEU A 83 -23.00 10.80 -4.73
N ALA A 84 -23.66 9.68 -4.41
CA ALA A 84 -25.10 9.65 -4.19
C ALA A 84 -25.49 10.23 -2.82
N ALA A 85 -26.73 10.73 -2.73
CA ALA A 85 -27.31 11.12 -1.44
C ALA A 85 -27.35 9.93 -0.47
N ALA A 86 -27.43 10.24 0.83
CA ALA A 86 -27.64 9.23 1.86
C ALA A 86 -28.87 8.37 1.52
N PRO A 87 -28.82 7.03 1.70
CA PRO A 87 -27.77 6.25 2.37
C PRO A 87 -26.67 5.70 1.44
N ARG A 88 -26.70 5.95 0.13
CA ARG A 88 -25.81 5.28 -0.84
C ARG A 88 -24.39 5.84 -0.88
N LEU A 89 -24.21 7.13 -0.58
CA LEU A 89 -22.91 7.82 -0.47
C LEU A 89 -21.99 7.55 -1.68
N GLN A 90 -20.76 7.10 -1.44
CA GLN A 90 -19.72 6.96 -2.46
C GLN A 90 -19.92 5.69 -3.29
N LEU A 91 -20.06 5.84 -4.61
CA LEU A 91 -20.30 4.74 -5.53
C LEU A 91 -18.96 4.17 -6.04
N GLY A 92 -18.52 3.05 -5.49
CA GLY A 92 -17.31 2.35 -5.91
C GLY A 92 -16.00 3.10 -5.61
N LEU A 93 -14.89 2.63 -6.20
CA LEU A 93 -13.55 3.15 -5.88
C LEU A 93 -13.36 4.60 -6.32
N GLY A 94 -13.86 4.98 -7.50
CA GLY A 94 -13.74 6.34 -8.01
C GLY A 94 -14.38 7.37 -7.07
N GLY A 95 -15.59 7.08 -6.57
CA GLY A 95 -16.28 7.92 -5.59
C GLY A 95 -15.53 8.02 -4.25
N ASN A 96 -14.93 6.93 -3.78
CA ASN A 96 -14.09 6.94 -2.56
C ASN A 96 -12.86 7.85 -2.75
N TYR A 97 -12.15 7.74 -3.88
CA TYR A 97 -11.01 8.61 -4.18
C TYR A 97 -11.44 10.08 -4.32
N PHE A 98 -12.54 10.36 -5.00
CA PHE A 98 -13.03 11.72 -5.19
C PHE A 98 -13.39 12.38 -3.85
N ALA A 99 -14.14 11.68 -2.99
CA ALA A 99 -14.50 12.19 -1.66
C ALA A 99 -13.28 12.38 -0.74
N ALA A 100 -12.27 11.52 -0.87
CA ALA A 100 -11.09 11.54 -0.01
C ALA A 100 -10.04 12.61 -0.40
N ASN A 101 -10.10 13.15 -1.61
CA ASN A 101 -9.13 14.13 -2.14
C ASN A 101 -9.79 15.48 -2.44
N ASP A 102 -10.55 16.00 -1.47
CA ASP A 102 -11.22 17.31 -1.51
C ASP A 102 -12.09 17.54 -2.76
N ARG A 103 -12.68 16.47 -3.32
CA ARG A 103 -13.51 16.50 -4.53
C ARG A 103 -12.76 17.03 -5.76
N HIS A 104 -11.45 16.76 -5.84
CA HIS A 104 -10.67 17.00 -7.04
C HIS A 104 -10.75 15.80 -7.99
N ARG A 105 -11.08 16.08 -9.26
CA ARG A 105 -11.09 15.05 -10.32
C ARG A 105 -9.69 14.55 -10.67
N ASN A 106 -8.69 15.38 -10.46
CA ASN A 106 -7.28 15.04 -10.64
C ASN A 106 -6.55 15.31 -9.33
N ALA A 107 -5.91 14.29 -8.76
CA ALA A 107 -5.21 14.39 -7.50
C ALA A 107 -3.85 13.71 -7.61
N ALA A 108 -2.79 14.43 -7.26
CA ALA A 108 -1.44 13.89 -7.24
C ALA A 108 -0.65 14.50 -6.09
N MET A 109 0.15 13.70 -5.42
CA MET A 109 1.02 14.16 -4.34
C MET A 109 2.16 13.17 -4.13
N ILE A 110 3.38 13.68 -4.04
CA ILE A 110 4.54 12.89 -3.60
C ILE A 110 4.57 12.82 -2.07
N PHE A 111 4.92 11.67 -1.49
CA PHE A 111 5.09 11.50 -0.05
C PHE A 111 6.10 10.38 0.28
N PRO A 112 6.72 10.39 1.48
CA PRO A 112 7.58 9.30 1.93
C PRO A 112 6.74 8.06 2.25
N LYS A 113 6.91 7.00 1.45
CA LYS A 113 6.18 5.74 1.57
C LYS A 113 6.84 4.80 2.57
N GLN A 114 8.16 4.67 2.52
CA GLN A 114 8.94 3.89 3.47
C GLN A 114 10.19 4.68 3.83
N ALA A 115 10.51 4.78 5.10
CA ALA A 115 11.68 5.47 5.59
C ALA A 115 12.04 4.81 6.92
N PHE A 116 12.84 3.75 6.86
CA PHE A 116 13.17 2.98 8.05
C PHE A 116 14.64 2.60 8.10
N ILE A 117 15.11 2.38 9.32
CA ILE A 117 16.36 1.68 9.61
C ILE A 117 15.98 0.37 10.30
N ARG A 118 16.60 -0.73 9.85
CA ARG A 118 16.46 -2.05 10.45
C ARG A 118 17.80 -2.49 11.01
N PHE A 119 17.83 -2.73 12.32
CA PHE A 119 18.95 -3.34 13.00
C PHE A 119 18.78 -4.85 12.97
N LYS A 120 19.84 -5.55 12.60
CA LYS A 120 19.92 -7.01 12.59
C LYS A 120 20.66 -7.46 13.85
N LYS A 121 20.33 -8.65 14.33
CA LYS A 121 21.03 -9.32 15.42
C LYS A 121 20.95 -8.62 16.79
N VAL A 122 19.87 -7.89 17.07
CA VAL A 122 19.67 -7.13 18.33
C VAL A 122 19.60 -8.03 19.58
N LEU A 123 18.98 -9.20 19.45
CA LEU A 123 18.83 -10.27 20.44
C LEU A 123 19.25 -11.63 19.82
N GLY A 124 20.44 -11.68 19.19
CA GLY A 124 20.97 -12.87 18.50
C GLY A 124 20.63 -12.95 17.01
N ASP A 125 21.22 -13.91 16.28
CA ASP A 125 21.29 -13.92 14.81
C ASP A 125 19.94 -13.83 14.06
N THR A 126 18.84 -14.19 14.70
CA THR A 126 17.49 -14.28 14.11
C THR A 126 16.55 -13.14 14.55
N SER A 127 17.09 -12.09 15.16
CA SER A 127 16.33 -10.93 15.63
C SER A 127 16.50 -9.73 14.71
N THR A 128 15.41 -9.01 14.48
CA THR A 128 15.42 -7.75 13.74
C THR A 128 14.54 -6.71 14.43
N LEU A 129 15.04 -5.48 14.48
CA LEU A 129 14.29 -4.32 14.97
C LEU A 129 14.25 -3.28 13.87
N ARG A 130 13.04 -2.92 13.42
CA ARG A 130 12.81 -1.87 12.43
C ARG A 130 12.18 -0.66 13.10
N LEU A 131 12.70 0.52 12.81
CA LEU A 131 12.24 1.79 13.34
C LEU A 131 12.02 2.78 12.17
N GLY A 132 10.90 3.49 12.20
CA GLY A 132 10.54 4.52 11.22
C GLY A 132 9.22 4.22 10.52
N ARG A 133 9.11 4.63 9.25
CA ARG A 133 7.95 4.41 8.39
C ARG A 133 8.11 3.14 7.57
N PHE A 134 7.18 2.20 7.67
CA PHE A 134 7.23 0.95 6.92
C PHE A 134 5.85 0.47 6.49
N GLU A 135 5.80 -0.35 5.44
CA GLU A 135 4.59 -1.11 5.12
C GLU A 135 4.54 -2.37 6.00
N PHE A 136 3.37 -2.65 6.57
CA PHE A 136 3.14 -3.83 7.39
C PHE A 136 1.86 -4.53 6.94
N ASN A 137 1.96 -5.86 6.80
CA ASN A 137 0.87 -6.73 6.43
C ASN A 137 0.83 -7.88 7.44
N ASP A 138 -0.17 -7.85 8.31
CA ASP A 138 -0.43 -8.93 9.25
C ASP A 138 -0.72 -10.24 8.50
N GLY A 139 -0.37 -11.38 9.10
CA GLY A 139 -0.52 -12.68 8.49
C GLY A 139 0.52 -12.97 7.42
N THR A 140 1.68 -12.29 7.43
CA THR A 140 2.83 -12.57 6.54
C THR A 140 4.16 -12.78 7.28
N GLU A 141 4.11 -12.91 8.61
CA GLU A 141 5.27 -12.98 9.52
C GLU A 141 6.14 -14.23 9.29
N VAL A 142 5.53 -15.29 8.80
CA VAL A 142 6.17 -16.58 8.52
C VAL A 142 5.76 -17.02 7.13
N THR A 143 6.74 -17.28 6.26
CA THR A 143 6.48 -17.91 4.96
C THR A 143 6.43 -19.43 5.16
N PRO A 144 5.28 -20.08 4.94
CA PRO A 144 5.16 -21.53 5.03
C PRO A 144 6.09 -22.22 4.03
N LYS A 145 6.65 -23.39 4.40
CA LYS A 145 7.47 -24.20 3.49
C LYS A 145 6.65 -24.82 2.35
N ASP A 146 5.39 -25.14 2.62
CA ASP A 146 4.46 -25.66 1.63
C ASP A 146 3.93 -24.52 0.74
N ALA A 147 4.05 -24.69 -0.57
CA ALA A 147 3.69 -23.67 -1.55
C ALA A 147 2.18 -23.38 -1.58
N THR A 148 1.33 -24.38 -1.35
CA THR A 148 -0.13 -24.22 -1.32
C THR A 148 -0.54 -23.44 -0.08
N LEU A 149 0.04 -23.77 1.08
CA LEU A 149 -0.21 -23.05 2.32
C LEU A 149 0.33 -21.61 2.25
N ALA A 150 1.48 -21.40 1.61
CA ALA A 150 2.01 -20.06 1.35
C ALA A 150 1.06 -19.24 0.46
N ALA A 151 0.49 -19.84 -0.58
CA ALA A 151 -0.49 -19.19 -1.44
C ALA A 151 -1.78 -18.84 -0.68
N LEU A 152 -2.33 -19.79 0.09
CA LEU A 152 -3.51 -19.52 0.92
C LEU A 152 -3.26 -18.41 1.94
N LYS A 153 -2.09 -18.42 2.59
CA LYS A 153 -1.73 -17.39 3.56
C LYS A 153 -1.66 -16.03 2.88
N ARG A 154 -0.97 -15.91 1.74
CA ARG A 154 -0.86 -14.66 0.96
C ARG A 154 -2.22 -14.15 0.47
N ASP A 155 -3.07 -15.03 -0.05
CA ASP A 155 -4.27 -14.62 -0.81
C ASP A 155 -5.52 -14.53 0.06
N ARG A 156 -5.55 -15.19 1.24
CA ARG A 156 -6.75 -15.32 2.08
C ARG A 156 -6.56 -14.94 3.55
N VAL A 157 -5.33 -14.87 4.06
CA VAL A 157 -5.05 -14.60 5.48
C VAL A 157 -4.32 -13.27 5.67
N ALA A 158 -3.40 -12.95 4.78
CA ALA A 158 -2.63 -11.71 4.83
C ALA A 158 -3.55 -10.49 4.80
N GLN A 159 -3.14 -9.44 5.50
CA GLN A 159 -3.81 -8.12 5.53
C GLN A 159 -5.23 -8.11 6.12
N ARG A 160 -5.66 -9.16 6.86
CA ARG A 160 -7.02 -9.21 7.42
C ARG A 160 -7.25 -8.28 8.60
N LEU A 161 -6.28 -8.16 9.51
CA LEU A 161 -6.36 -7.26 10.66
C LEU A 161 -5.68 -5.92 10.36
N ILE A 162 -4.44 -5.98 9.89
CA ILE A 162 -3.61 -4.81 9.59
C ILE A 162 -2.99 -5.01 8.22
N GLY A 163 -3.14 -4.02 7.34
CA GLY A 163 -2.57 -4.09 6.00
C GLY A 163 -2.23 -2.72 5.43
N ALA A 164 -1.31 -2.74 4.47
CA ALA A 164 -0.92 -1.57 3.69
C ALA A 164 -1.94 -1.23 2.57
N PHE A 165 -2.99 -2.03 2.38
CA PHE A 165 -3.99 -1.85 1.31
C PHE A 165 -3.36 -1.68 -0.08
N ALA A 166 -2.39 -2.53 -0.43
CA ALA A 166 -1.58 -2.42 -1.65
C ALA A 166 -2.39 -2.51 -2.98
N TRP A 167 -3.64 -2.98 -2.89
CA TRP A 167 -4.59 -3.00 -4.00
C TRP A 167 -5.15 -1.62 -4.34
N THR A 168 -5.08 -0.64 -3.44
CA THR A 168 -5.41 0.76 -3.72
C THR A 168 -4.26 1.46 -4.47
N HIS A 169 -4.53 2.63 -5.06
CA HIS A 169 -3.51 3.40 -5.79
C HIS A 169 -2.54 4.10 -4.85
N VAL A 170 -2.94 4.41 -3.63
CA VAL A 170 -2.10 5.13 -2.66
C VAL A 170 -1.50 4.18 -1.61
N GLY A 171 -2.30 3.23 -1.10
CA GLY A 171 -1.92 2.34 0.00
C GLY A 171 -1.65 3.10 1.30
N ARG A 172 -1.13 2.41 2.31
CA ARG A 172 -0.86 2.94 3.65
C ARG A 172 0.50 2.46 4.15
N SER A 173 1.12 3.28 4.99
CA SER A 173 2.31 2.93 5.74
C SER A 173 2.04 3.11 7.24
N PHE A 174 2.99 2.69 8.06
CA PHE A 174 2.91 2.77 9.52
C PHE A 174 4.18 3.39 10.05
N ASP A 175 4.04 4.36 10.96
CA ASP A 175 5.13 5.01 11.66
C ASP A 175 5.27 4.38 13.04
N GLY A 176 6.41 3.75 13.33
CA GLY A 176 6.67 3.20 14.66
C GLY A 176 7.80 2.18 14.71
N LEU A 177 7.58 1.14 15.52
CA LEU A 177 8.53 0.06 15.71
C LEU A 177 7.94 -1.29 15.32
N HIS A 178 8.80 -2.13 14.75
CA HIS A 178 8.50 -3.51 14.41
C HIS A 178 9.67 -4.39 14.83
N PHE A 179 9.43 -5.28 15.77
CA PHE A 179 10.39 -6.26 16.26
C PHE A 179 9.95 -7.66 15.83
N ALA A 180 10.89 -8.43 15.29
CA ALA A 180 10.68 -9.83 14.97
C ALA A 180 11.85 -10.66 15.46
N HIS A 181 11.55 -11.78 16.11
CA HIS A 181 12.54 -12.72 16.61
C HIS A 181 12.07 -14.16 16.41
N GLN A 182 12.92 -14.97 15.78
CA GLN A 182 12.66 -16.39 15.61
C GLN A 182 13.49 -17.22 16.59
N ARG A 183 12.83 -18.08 17.37
CA ARG A 183 13.47 -19.03 18.28
C ARG A 183 12.96 -20.44 17.96
N GLY A 184 13.78 -21.24 17.29
CA GLY A 184 13.40 -22.57 16.80
C GLY A 184 12.21 -22.48 15.83
N ASN A 185 11.10 -23.13 16.21
CA ASN A 185 9.85 -23.16 15.42
C ASN A 185 8.87 -22.03 15.80
N VAL A 186 9.23 -21.14 16.72
CA VAL A 186 8.37 -20.05 17.18
C VAL A 186 8.89 -18.72 16.64
N THR A 187 7.98 -17.92 16.06
CA THR A 187 8.26 -16.55 15.62
C THR A 187 7.47 -15.59 16.50
N TYR A 188 8.18 -14.69 17.17
CA TYR A 188 7.61 -13.61 17.96
C TYR A 188 7.67 -12.33 17.14
N THR A 189 6.52 -11.70 16.93
CA THR A 189 6.41 -10.41 16.26
C THR A 189 5.73 -9.42 17.19
N PHE A 190 6.34 -8.27 17.39
CA PHE A 190 5.77 -7.15 18.12
C PHE A 190 5.73 -5.93 17.21
N VAL A 191 4.57 -5.27 17.11
CA VAL A 191 4.39 -4.07 16.30
C VAL A 191 3.70 -3.01 17.14
N GLY A 192 4.36 -1.86 17.27
CA GLY A 192 3.79 -0.66 17.87
C GLY A 192 3.93 0.48 16.88
N ALA A 193 2.85 0.79 16.15
CA ALA A 193 2.91 1.79 15.08
C ALA A 193 1.58 2.51 14.87
N ARG A 194 1.66 3.76 14.39
CA ARG A 194 0.52 4.58 14.00
C ARG A 194 0.33 4.55 12.48
N PRO A 195 -0.90 4.34 11.97
CA PRO A 195 -1.14 4.35 10.54
C PRO A 195 -0.96 5.76 9.97
N THR A 196 -0.36 5.85 8.78
CA THR A 196 -0.28 7.09 8.01
C THR A 196 -1.61 7.35 7.29
N ARG A 197 -1.84 8.62 6.90
CA ARG A 197 -2.85 8.95 5.91
C ARG A 197 -2.54 8.22 4.60
N GLY A 198 -3.58 7.85 3.85
CA GLY A 198 -3.44 7.08 2.63
C GLY A 198 -4.70 6.29 2.26
N VAL A 199 -4.51 5.12 1.64
CA VAL A 199 -5.52 4.22 1.07
C VAL A 199 -6.25 4.87 -0.11
N PHE A 200 -7.06 5.89 0.16
CA PHE A 200 -7.76 6.70 -0.85
C PHE A 200 -7.23 8.13 -0.95
N GLN A 201 -6.53 8.63 0.06
CA GLN A 201 -5.99 9.99 0.09
C GLN A 201 -4.58 10.04 -0.51
N VAL A 202 -4.32 10.93 -1.47
CA VAL A 202 -2.97 11.11 -2.04
C VAL A 202 -2.02 11.79 -1.06
N TYR A 203 -2.55 12.56 -0.10
CA TYR A 203 -1.76 13.20 0.95
C TYR A 203 -1.25 12.17 1.99
N GLY A 204 -0.09 11.58 1.72
CA GLY A 204 0.54 10.56 2.58
C GLY A 204 1.60 11.07 3.57
N TRP A 205 1.73 12.38 3.78
CA TRP A 205 2.76 12.93 4.68
C TRP A 205 2.44 12.70 6.15
N GLY A 206 1.20 12.98 6.55
CA GLY A 206 0.76 12.95 7.94
C GLY A 206 0.35 11.58 8.47
N GLN A 207 0.25 11.47 9.79
CA GLN A 207 -0.38 10.36 10.49
C GLN A 207 -1.91 10.51 10.48
N LEU A 208 -2.62 9.39 10.60
CA LEU A 208 -4.05 9.42 10.85
C LEU A 208 -4.27 9.90 12.29
N ASP A 209 -5.05 10.96 12.46
CA ASP A 209 -5.47 11.42 13.78
C ASP A 209 -6.69 10.60 14.19
N VAL A 210 -6.51 9.78 15.21
CA VAL A 210 -7.56 8.96 15.82
C VAL A 210 -7.62 9.39 17.27
N ALA A 211 -8.32 10.51 17.48
CA ALA A 211 -8.75 11.00 18.78
C ALA A 211 -10.19 10.54 19.04
#